data_AF-A0A2M8QAK9-F1
#
_entry.id   AF-A0A2M8QAK9-F1
#
_cell.length_a   1.000
_cell.length_b   1.000
_cell.length_c   1.000
_cell.angle_alpha   90.00
_cell.angle_beta   90.00
_cell.angle_gamma   90.00
#
_symmetry.space_group_name_H-M   'P 1'
#
loop_
_entity.id
_entity.type
_entity.pdbx_description
1 polymer ?
#
loop_
_entity_poly.entity_id
_entity_poly.type
_entity_poly.pdbx_seq_one_letter_code
_entity_poly.pdbx_strand_id
1 'polypeptide(L)'
;MTVKERSQDLNMVVEIVREHLFAHLDDSDLCKDMCAVIAINLRRIHEDTEKSANAWDKRAYHSKADALRREMSWALPMAQLAESLAYNARRFTAEDLDRLMDMLPDAYEMPKRPRFRNVEVMRGAAAAARQTLLRKR
;
A
#
# COMPACT_ATOMS: atom_id res chain seq x y z
N MET A 1 6.55 -12.79 -6.23
CA MET A 1 7.23 -11.51 -6.51
C MET A 1 8.71 -11.69 -6.22
N THR A 2 9.57 -11.01 -6.96
CA THR A 2 11.01 -10.96 -6.62
C THR A 2 11.25 -9.94 -5.49
N VAL A 3 12.37 -10.04 -4.79
CA VAL A 3 12.75 -9.05 -3.76
C VAL A 3 12.79 -7.63 -4.35
N LYS A 4 13.31 -7.50 -5.58
CA LYS A 4 13.37 -6.22 -6.29
C LYS A 4 11.99 -5.63 -6.55
N GLU A 5 11.05 -6.44 -7.03
CA GLU A 5 9.66 -5.99 -7.27
C GLU A 5 9.00 -5.55 -5.97
N ARG A 6 9.19 -6.28 -4.86
CA ARG A 6 8.65 -5.90 -3.55
C ARG A 6 9.18 -4.55 -3.10
N SER A 7 10.49 -4.34 -3.19
CA SER A 7 11.11 -3.05 -2.86
C SER A 7 10.60 -1.92 -3.76
N GLN A 8 10.40 -2.17 -5.05
CA GLN A 8 9.83 -1.18 -5.97
C GLN A 8 8.38 -0.81 -5.61
N ASP A 9 7.59 -1.79 -5.17
CA ASP A 9 6.20 -1.54 -4.79
C ASP A 9 6.09 -0.86 -3.42
N LEU A 10 6.99 -1.16 -2.49
CA LEU A 10 7.10 -0.45 -1.21
C LEU A 10 7.49 1.01 -1.42
N ASN A 11 8.53 1.28 -2.22
CA ASN A 11 8.95 2.63 -2.55
C ASN A 11 7.83 3.43 -3.22
N MET A 12 7.04 2.77 -4.07
CA MET A 12 5.87 3.36 -4.71
C MET A 12 4.81 3.76 -3.69
N VAL A 13 4.51 2.91 -2.69
CA VAL A 13 3.57 3.25 -1.62
C VAL A 13 4.07 4.45 -0.81
N VAL A 14 5.36 4.46 -0.46
CA VAL A 14 5.98 5.55 0.30
C VAL A 14 5.90 6.88 -0.47
N GLU A 15 6.19 6.85 -1.77
CA GLU A 15 6.08 8.01 -2.66
C GLU A 15 4.64 8.55 -2.74
N ILE A 16 3.65 7.67 -2.95
CA ILE A 16 2.24 8.08 -3.01
C ILE A 16 1.83 8.77 -1.70
N VAL A 17 2.20 8.20 -0.55
CA VAL A 17 1.79 8.73 0.75
C VAL A 17 2.53 10.03 1.09
N ARG A 18 3.85 10.05 0.96
CA ARG A 18 4.66 11.20 1.42
C ARG A 18 4.66 12.39 0.45
N GLU A 19 4.39 12.18 -0.83
CA GLU A 19 4.45 13.23 -1.84
C GLU A 19 3.08 13.49 -2.47
N HIS A 20 2.51 12.48 -3.12
CA HIS A 20 1.36 12.70 -3.99
C HIS A 20 0.05 12.94 -3.25
N LEU A 21 -0.23 12.21 -2.17
CA LEU A 21 -1.41 12.46 -1.34
C LEU A 21 -1.35 13.86 -0.69
N PHE A 22 -0.17 14.27 -0.22
CA PHE A 22 0.03 15.61 0.34
C PHE A 22 -0.21 16.71 -0.71
N ALA A 23 0.31 16.53 -1.93
CA ALA A 23 0.21 17.50 -3.01
C ALA A 23 -1.21 17.66 -3.60
N HIS A 24 -2.12 16.69 -3.37
CA HIS A 24 -3.46 16.67 -3.96
C HIS A 24 -4.58 16.56 -2.92
N LEU A 25 -4.34 17.05 -1.68
CA LEU A 25 -5.33 17.02 -0.60
C LEU A 25 -6.66 17.74 -0.95
N ASP A 26 -6.65 18.63 -1.93
CA ASP A 26 -7.82 19.32 -2.45
C ASP A 26 -8.68 18.45 -3.39
N ASP A 27 -8.10 17.42 -4.03
CA ASP A 27 -8.81 16.43 -4.84
C ASP A 27 -9.03 15.13 -4.06
N SER A 28 -10.14 15.11 -3.31
CA SER A 28 -10.53 13.94 -2.54
C SER A 28 -10.78 12.69 -3.39
N ASP A 29 -11.20 12.81 -4.64
CA ASP A 29 -11.51 11.64 -5.47
C ASP A 29 -10.21 10.99 -5.95
N LEU A 30 -9.26 11.80 -6.40
CA LEU A 30 -7.92 11.33 -6.76
C LEU A 30 -7.19 10.74 -5.53
N CYS A 31 -7.32 11.34 -4.36
CA CYS A 31 -6.77 10.77 -3.12
C CYS A 31 -7.34 9.36 -2.83
N LYS A 32 -8.65 9.16 -3.03
CA LYS A 32 -9.29 7.85 -2.86
C LYS A 32 -8.82 6.84 -3.89
N ASP A 33 -8.61 7.27 -5.13
CA ASP A 33 -8.03 6.43 -6.18
C ASP A 33 -6.59 6.01 -5.83
N MET A 34 -5.76 6.93 -5.34
CA MET A 34 -4.42 6.62 -4.83
C MET A 34 -4.47 5.65 -3.65
N CYS A 35 -5.43 5.82 -2.72
CA CYS A 35 -5.63 4.89 -1.61
C CYS A 35 -6.00 3.47 -2.09
N ALA A 36 -6.82 3.34 -3.15
CA ALA A 36 -7.13 2.05 -3.73
C ALA A 36 -5.87 1.36 -4.30
N VAL A 37 -5.00 2.13 -4.98
CA VAL A 37 -3.72 1.64 -5.50
C VAL A 37 -2.80 1.18 -4.36
N ILE A 38 -2.70 1.96 -3.28
CA ILE A 38 -1.93 1.59 -2.08
C ILE A 38 -2.46 0.27 -1.51
N ALA A 39 -3.77 0.17 -1.29
CA ALA A 39 -4.41 -1.02 -0.71
C ALA A 39 -4.12 -2.28 -1.53
N ILE A 40 -4.28 -2.22 -2.85
CA ILE A 40 -4.02 -3.35 -3.75
C ILE A 40 -2.56 -3.80 -3.66
N ASN A 41 -1.62 -2.86 -3.68
CA ASN A 41 -0.20 -3.19 -3.65
C ASN A 41 0.24 -3.77 -2.30
N LEU A 42 -0.21 -3.18 -1.19
CA LEU A 42 0.12 -3.67 0.14
C LEU A 42 -0.49 -5.04 0.43
N ARG A 43 -1.71 -5.33 -0.05
CA ARG A 43 -2.28 -6.69 0.02
C ARG A 43 -1.41 -7.70 -0.72
N ARG A 44 -1.00 -7.38 -1.95
CA ARG A 44 -0.12 -8.23 -2.74
C ARG A 44 1.24 -8.46 -2.06
N ILE A 45 1.81 -7.41 -1.45
CA ILE A 45 3.07 -7.51 -0.67
C ILE A 45 2.88 -8.42 0.53
N HIS A 46 1.78 -8.28 1.27
CA HIS A 46 1.48 -9.13 2.42
C HIS A 46 1.32 -10.60 2.02
N GLU A 47 0.53 -10.90 0.98
CA GLU A 47 0.36 -12.26 0.47
C GLU A 47 1.68 -12.89 0.03
N ASP A 48 2.53 -12.14 -0.67
CA ASP A 48 3.85 -12.61 -1.11
C ASP A 48 4.83 -12.82 0.07
N THR A 49 4.73 -11.96 1.09
CA THR A 49 5.47 -12.10 2.35
C THR A 49 5.06 -13.38 3.07
N GLU A 50 3.77 -13.63 3.26
CA GLU A 50 3.28 -14.85 3.91
C GLU A 50 3.68 -16.10 3.13
N LYS A 51 3.59 -16.07 1.79
CA LYS A 51 4.08 -17.17 0.95
C LYS A 51 5.56 -17.46 1.18
N SER A 52 6.37 -16.40 1.30
CA SER A 52 7.82 -16.51 1.55
C SER A 52 8.12 -17.04 2.94
N ALA A 53 7.45 -16.51 3.96
CA ALA A 53 7.59 -16.94 5.35
C ALA A 53 7.19 -18.41 5.52
N ASN A 54 6.06 -18.82 4.93
CA ASN A 54 5.60 -20.21 4.95
C ASN A 54 6.57 -21.17 4.24
N ALA A 55 7.26 -20.72 3.18
CA ALA A 55 8.29 -21.52 2.52
C ALA A 55 9.53 -21.71 3.40
N TRP A 56 9.89 -20.71 4.21
CA TRP A 56 10.95 -20.80 5.21
C TRP A 56 10.56 -21.69 6.39
N ASP A 57 9.32 -21.61 6.88
CA ASP A 57 8.80 -22.48 7.94
C ASP A 57 8.85 -23.95 7.54
N LYS A 58 8.46 -24.29 6.31
CA LYS A 58 8.56 -25.66 5.77
C LYS A 58 9.99 -26.20 5.71
N ARG A 59 10.99 -25.33 5.76
CA ARG A 59 12.43 -25.66 5.77
C ARG A 59 13.05 -25.53 7.17
N ALA A 60 12.23 -25.44 8.22
CA ALA A 60 12.65 -25.21 9.60
C ALA A 60 13.42 -23.90 9.84
N TYR A 61 13.28 -22.90 8.97
CA TYR A 61 13.87 -21.57 9.13
C TYR A 61 12.92 -20.60 9.86
N HIS A 62 12.37 -21.03 11.00
CA HIS A 62 11.33 -20.30 11.73
C HIS A 62 11.75 -18.87 12.12
N SER A 63 12.98 -18.69 12.64
CA SER A 63 13.47 -17.37 13.02
C SER A 63 13.51 -16.38 11.86
N LYS A 64 13.79 -16.85 10.63
CA LYS A 64 13.76 -16.02 9.43
C LYS A 64 12.32 -15.70 9.02
N ALA A 65 11.43 -16.69 9.07
CA ALA A 65 10.01 -16.49 8.77
C ALA A 65 9.41 -15.43 9.70
N ASP A 66 9.66 -15.52 10.99
CA ASP A 66 9.16 -14.58 11.97
C ASP A 66 9.78 -13.18 11.83
N ALA A 67 11.07 -13.10 11.51
CA ALA A 67 11.71 -11.81 11.22
C ALA A 67 11.05 -11.11 10.03
N LEU A 68 10.79 -11.83 8.95
CA LEU A 68 10.11 -11.30 7.77
C LEU A 68 8.66 -10.87 8.08
N ARG A 69 7.90 -11.68 8.84
CA ARG A 69 6.54 -11.30 9.25
C ARG A 69 6.53 -10.05 10.12
N ARG A 70 7.47 -9.92 11.05
CA ARG A 70 7.61 -8.71 11.88
C ARG A 70 7.94 -7.49 11.04
N GLU A 71 8.91 -7.59 10.14
CA GLU A 71 9.30 -6.50 9.22
C GLU A 71 8.11 -5.99 8.41
N MET A 72 7.23 -6.89 7.95
CA MET A 72 6.08 -6.58 7.09
C MET A 72 4.75 -6.47 7.83
N SER A 73 4.77 -6.45 9.17
CA SER A 73 3.55 -6.50 10.01
C SER A 73 2.60 -5.31 9.78
N TRP A 74 3.13 -4.19 9.28
CA TRP A 74 2.38 -2.97 8.96
C TRP A 74 1.61 -3.04 7.64
N ALA A 75 2.03 -3.89 6.70
CA ALA A 75 1.52 -3.88 5.33
C ALA A 75 0.02 -4.20 5.25
N LEU A 76 -0.44 -5.25 5.95
CA LEU A 76 -1.86 -5.62 5.96
C LEU A 76 -2.74 -4.58 6.67
N PRO A 77 -2.42 -4.12 7.88
CA PRO A 77 -3.16 -3.04 8.54
C PRO A 77 -3.27 -1.77 7.68
N MET A 78 -2.16 -1.33 7.07
CA MET A 78 -2.17 -0.14 6.23
C MET A 78 -2.98 -0.34 4.95
N ALA A 79 -2.95 -1.56 4.37
CA ALA A 79 -3.81 -1.89 3.25
C ALA A 79 -5.31 -1.78 3.59
N GLN A 80 -5.70 -2.24 4.79
CA GLN A 80 -7.07 -2.17 5.28
C GLN A 80 -7.50 -0.72 5.51
N LEU A 81 -6.63 0.11 6.10
CA LEU A 81 -6.89 1.54 6.26
C LEU A 81 -7.08 2.20 4.89
N ALA A 82 -6.12 2.04 3.98
CA ALA A 82 -6.17 2.62 2.64
C ALA A 82 -7.43 2.17 1.87
N GLU A 83 -7.81 0.90 1.97
CA GLU A 83 -9.06 0.40 1.36
C GLU A 83 -10.30 1.07 1.97
N SER A 84 -10.34 1.21 3.30
CA SER A 84 -11.44 1.87 3.98
C SER A 84 -11.58 3.33 3.55
N LEU A 85 -10.47 4.03 3.33
CA LEU A 85 -10.43 5.41 2.87
C LEU A 85 -10.88 5.52 1.40
N ALA A 86 -10.41 4.60 0.54
CA ALA A 86 -10.75 4.55 -0.87
C ALA A 86 -12.26 4.39 -1.12
N TYR A 87 -12.94 3.58 -0.30
CA TYR A 87 -14.36 3.29 -0.49
C TYR A 87 -15.29 4.05 0.46
N ASN A 88 -14.74 4.92 1.31
CA ASN A 88 -15.55 5.72 2.21
C ASN A 88 -16.41 6.71 1.43
N ALA A 89 -17.64 6.94 1.89
CA ALA A 89 -18.51 7.98 1.34
C ALA A 89 -18.00 9.39 1.69
N ARG A 90 -17.39 9.58 2.86
CA ARG A 90 -16.85 10.89 3.28
C ARG A 90 -15.64 11.29 2.43
N ARG A 91 -15.30 12.58 2.43
CA ARG A 91 -14.08 13.10 1.78
C ARG A 91 -12.82 12.60 2.50
N PHE A 92 -11.74 12.45 1.75
CA PHE A 92 -10.39 12.27 2.25
C PHE A 92 -9.92 13.59 2.90
N THR A 93 -9.24 13.52 4.05
CA THR A 93 -8.80 14.69 4.82
C THR A 93 -7.32 14.63 5.16
N ALA A 94 -6.74 15.73 5.63
CA ALA A 94 -5.37 15.76 6.15
C ALA A 94 -5.16 14.76 7.31
N GLU A 95 -6.17 14.57 8.17
CA GLU A 95 -6.10 13.57 9.25
C GLU A 95 -5.97 12.13 8.72
N ASP A 96 -6.56 11.83 7.56
CA ASP A 96 -6.38 10.53 6.92
C ASP A 96 -4.96 10.32 6.41
N LEU A 97 -4.37 11.39 5.86
CA LEU A 97 -2.97 11.38 5.45
C LEU A 97 -2.07 11.18 6.66
N ASP A 98 -2.29 11.89 7.76
CA ASP A 98 -1.50 11.74 8.99
C ASP A 98 -1.56 10.29 9.49
N ARG A 99 -2.75 9.68 9.51
CA ARG A 99 -2.90 8.26 9.88
C ARG A 99 -2.14 7.32 8.94
N LEU A 100 -2.10 7.59 7.63
CA LEU A 100 -1.31 6.79 6.69
C LEU A 100 0.21 7.00 6.90
N MET A 101 0.62 8.23 7.21
CA MET A 101 2.01 8.58 7.51
C MET A 101 2.50 7.87 8.77
N ASP A 102 1.69 7.83 9.84
CA ASP A 102 2.01 7.17 11.11
C ASP A 102 2.21 5.65 10.97
N MET A 103 1.64 5.04 9.93
CA MET A 103 1.80 3.61 9.65
C MET A 103 3.05 3.27 8.83
N LEU A 104 3.66 4.25 8.16
CA LEU A 104 4.87 4.02 7.39
C LEU A 104 6.07 3.82 8.33
N PRO A 105 6.82 2.71 8.21
CA PRO A 105 8.03 2.56 9.01
C PRO A 105 9.09 3.60 8.62
N ASP A 106 9.75 4.18 9.62
CA ASP A 106 10.84 5.16 9.44
C ASP A 106 11.97 4.65 8.56
N ALA A 107 12.18 3.33 8.53
CA ALA A 107 13.20 2.67 7.73
C ALA A 107 12.99 2.84 6.20
N TYR A 108 11.78 3.18 5.75
CA TYR A 108 11.51 3.43 4.34
C TYR A 108 11.72 4.91 4.02
N GLU A 109 12.83 5.22 3.37
CA GLU A 109 13.13 6.56 2.87
C GLU A 109 12.33 6.89 1.60
N MET A 110 12.21 8.19 1.30
CA MET A 110 11.67 8.63 0.02
C MET A 110 12.54 8.07 -1.13
N PRO A 111 11.95 7.46 -2.17
CA PRO A 111 12.74 7.00 -3.31
C PRO A 111 13.46 8.16 -4.01
N LYS A 112 14.75 7.98 -4.29
CA LYS A 112 15.59 8.98 -5.00
C LYS A 112 15.07 9.34 -6.39
N ARG A 113 14.20 8.52 -6.97
CA ARG A 113 13.61 8.71 -8.29
C ARG A 113 12.12 8.39 -8.17
N PRO A 114 11.25 9.40 -8.17
CA PRO A 114 9.81 9.19 -8.19
C PRO A 114 9.42 8.31 -9.38
N ARG A 115 8.58 7.31 -9.11
CA ARG A 115 8.02 6.38 -10.08
C ARG A 115 6.92 7.07 -10.89
N PHE A 116 6.15 7.94 -10.27
CA PHE A 116 5.04 8.63 -10.93
C PHE A 116 5.39 10.07 -11.22
N ARG A 117 5.37 10.42 -12.51
CA ARG A 117 5.40 11.81 -12.96
C ARG A 117 4.00 12.43 -13.02
N ASN A 118 2.97 11.59 -13.12
CA ASN A 118 1.58 12.01 -13.20
C ASN A 118 0.71 10.98 -12.50
N VAL A 119 0.08 11.36 -11.39
CA VAL A 119 -0.81 10.48 -10.62
C VAL A 119 -2.25 10.45 -11.14
N GLU A 120 -2.61 11.33 -12.08
CA GLU A 120 -3.93 11.30 -12.74
C GLU A 120 -4.20 9.98 -13.47
N VAL A 121 -3.15 9.24 -13.84
CA VAL A 121 -3.29 7.89 -14.41
C VAL A 121 -3.99 6.90 -13.48
N MET A 122 -4.05 7.22 -12.17
CA MET A 122 -4.73 6.41 -11.17
C MET A 122 -6.23 6.72 -11.09
N ARG A 123 -6.72 7.77 -11.75
CA ARG A 123 -8.12 8.17 -11.66
C ARG A 123 -9.05 7.03 -12.08
N GLY A 124 -10.07 6.76 -11.27
CA GLY A 124 -10.98 5.63 -11.41
C GLY A 124 -10.47 4.30 -10.85
N ALA A 125 -9.26 4.24 -10.26
CA ALA A 125 -8.73 3.02 -9.65
C ALA A 125 -9.64 2.47 -8.56
N ALA A 126 -10.22 3.32 -7.71
CA ALA A 126 -11.15 2.88 -6.66
C ALA A 126 -12.41 2.24 -7.27
N ALA A 127 -12.98 2.87 -8.30
CA ALA A 127 -14.15 2.32 -8.99
C ALA A 127 -13.85 0.96 -9.65
N ALA A 128 -12.71 0.84 -10.34
CA ALA A 128 -12.28 -0.39 -11.00
C ALA A 128 -11.99 -1.52 -9.99
N ALA A 129 -11.32 -1.19 -8.88
CA ALA A 129 -11.01 -2.12 -7.80
C ALA A 129 -12.29 -2.68 -7.15
N ARG A 130 -13.26 -1.80 -6.89
CA ARG A 130 -14.57 -2.19 -6.34
C ARG A 130 -15.34 -3.13 -7.27
N GLN A 131 -15.35 -2.86 -8.57
CA GLN A 131 -15.98 -3.76 -9.54
C GLN A 131 -15.33 -5.15 -9.56
N THR A 132 -13.99 -5.20 -9.45
CA THR A 132 -13.25 -6.46 -9.40
C THR A 132 -13.57 -7.25 -8.13
N LEU A 133 -13.69 -6.59 -6.98
CA LEU A 133 -14.10 -7.21 -5.71
C LEU A 133 -15.52 -7.80 -5.80
N LEU A 134 -16.46 -7.06 -6.38
CA LEU A 134 -17.84 -7.51 -6.54
C LEU A 134 -17.97 -8.71 -7.48
N ARG A 135 -17.11 -8.81 -8.51
CA ARG A 135 -17.09 -9.96 -9.45
C ARG A 135 -16.48 -11.24 -8.86
N LYS A 136 -15.70 -11.14 -7.78
CA LYS A 136 -15.05 -12.28 -7.12
C LYS A 136 -15.89 -12.90 -6.00
N ARG A 137 -17.03 -12.29 -5.65
CA ARG A 137 -18.01 -12.81 -4.68
C ARG A 137 -19.10 -13.58 -5.40
#